data_AF-A0A2M7I7K5-F1
#
_entry.id   AF-A0A2M7I7K5-F1
#
_cell.length_a   1.000
_cell.length_b   1.000
_cell.length_c   1.000
_cell.angle_alpha   90.00
_cell.angle_beta   90.00
_cell.angle_gamma   90.00
#
_symmetry.space_group_name_H-M   'P 1'
#
loop_
_entity.id
_entity.type
_entity.pdbx_description
1 polymer ?
#
loop_
_entity_poly.entity_id
_entity_poly.type
_entity_poly.pdbx_seq_one_letter_code
_entity_poly.pdbx_strand_id
1 'polypeptide(L)'
;NGDNPNEDEILKPVCFVFDFAPTRALRQLSEYGIGLSPNEPNPENAVKELVSFLPVLAYDGANMTQIDAGGILDIAMAGTSATLLARKWESALLVNVDNDTLRRILDNAEAMAAVERIEGWRSLGDNIIETIINKSEKVKELKNKAKDKDLSAKEKKELSDEEKEYKSKRKLVQEKLIKFATRIPAFMYLTDFRENTLQDVITKLEPDLFLAVTGLMVKDFHLLVRLKVFNTEQMNQAVFAFRRYEDASLRYTGIESHTGLAHYGLYDTVVARE
;
A
#
# COMPACT_ATOMS: atom_id res chain seq x y z
N ASN A 1 17.65 28.96 21.06
CA ASN A 1 17.50 29.86 22.21
C ASN A 1 17.81 29.06 23.45
N GLY A 2 19.03 29.14 23.99
CA GLY A 2 19.49 28.25 25.07
C GLY A 2 20.20 28.94 26.23
N ASP A 3 20.24 30.28 26.26
CA ASP A 3 21.06 31.05 27.21
C ASP A 3 20.26 32.09 28.01
N ASN A 4 18.97 31.87 28.27
CA ASN A 4 18.21 32.77 29.14
C ASN A 4 18.04 32.17 30.55
N PRO A 5 18.80 32.65 31.56
CA PRO A 5 18.75 32.11 32.92
C PRO A 5 17.45 32.42 33.69
N ASN A 6 16.54 33.22 33.10
CA ASN A 6 15.22 33.52 33.64
C ASN A 6 14.08 32.84 32.86
N GLU A 7 14.41 31.92 31.95
CA GLU A 7 13.40 31.16 31.20
C GLU A 7 12.92 29.99 32.06
N ASP A 8 11.71 30.13 32.60
CA ASP A 8 11.03 29.05 33.32
C ASP A 8 10.55 27.99 32.32
N GLU A 9 11.25 26.87 32.22
CA GLU A 9 10.85 25.73 31.39
C GLU A 9 9.73 24.95 32.11
N ILE A 10 8.48 25.13 31.65
CA ILE A 10 7.32 24.41 32.22
C ILE A 10 7.28 22.98 31.64
N LEU A 11 8.01 22.07 32.28
CA LEU A 11 7.98 20.64 31.97
C LEU A 11 6.74 19.99 32.57
N LYS A 12 5.86 19.47 31.71
CA LYS A 12 4.76 18.58 32.12
C LYS A 12 5.23 17.13 31.92
N PRO A 13 5.60 16.39 32.99
CA PRO A 13 6.19 15.06 32.85
C PRO A 13 5.19 14.02 32.33
N VAL A 14 3.89 14.28 32.45
CA VAL A 14 2.80 13.41 31.99
C VAL A 14 1.74 14.24 31.29
N CYS A 15 1.28 13.77 30.14
CA CYS A 15 0.18 14.34 29.39
C CYS A 15 -0.85 13.24 29.10
N PHE A 16 -2.12 13.54 29.36
CA PHE A 16 -3.22 12.65 29.02
C PHE A 16 -4.00 13.26 27.85
N VAL A 17 -4.22 12.45 26.81
CA VAL A 17 -5.06 12.80 25.68
C VAL A 17 -6.33 11.97 25.77
N PHE A 18 -7.47 12.63 25.88
CA PHE A 18 -8.77 11.99 25.94
C PHE A 18 -9.48 12.15 24.60
N ASP A 19 -9.95 11.04 24.05
CA ASP A 19 -10.81 11.02 22.87
C ASP A 19 -12.05 10.18 23.16
N PHE A 20 -13.21 10.66 22.71
CA PHE A 20 -14.51 10.03 22.94
C PHE A 20 -15.02 9.30 21.68
N ALA A 21 -14.26 9.31 20.59
CA ALA A 21 -14.50 8.58 19.35
C ALA A 21 -13.38 7.52 19.16
N PRO A 22 -13.41 6.41 19.91
CA PRO A 22 -12.32 5.44 19.99
C PRO A 22 -11.90 4.92 18.61
N THR A 23 -12.85 4.56 17.74
CA THR A 23 -12.55 4.11 16.37
C THR A 23 -11.76 5.14 15.56
N ARG A 24 -12.11 6.44 15.68
CA ARG A 24 -11.39 7.50 14.96
C ARG A 24 -9.98 7.70 15.51
N ALA A 25 -9.86 7.77 16.83
CA ALA A 25 -8.59 8.01 17.50
C ALA A 25 -7.60 6.87 17.24
N LEU A 26 -8.04 5.62 17.41
CA LEU A 26 -7.23 4.43 17.19
C LEU A 26 -6.88 4.23 15.71
N ARG A 27 -7.75 4.67 14.79
CA ARG A 27 -7.41 4.71 13.36
C ARG A 27 -6.29 5.70 13.07
N GLN A 28 -6.34 6.92 13.62
CA GLN A 28 -5.26 7.89 13.43
C GLN A 28 -3.95 7.40 14.05
N LEU A 29 -4.02 6.79 15.23
CA LEU A 29 -2.86 6.24 15.91
C LEU A 29 -2.25 5.09 15.11
N SER A 30 -3.06 4.17 14.58
CA SER A 30 -2.56 3.07 13.75
C SER A 30 -2.01 3.53 12.42
N GLU A 31 -2.70 4.43 11.69
CA GLU A 31 -2.20 5.03 10.45
C GLU A 31 -0.88 5.76 10.66
N TYR A 32 -0.73 6.48 11.78
CA TYR A 32 0.50 7.19 12.11
C TYR A 32 1.63 6.23 12.48
N GLY A 33 1.38 5.23 13.33
CA GLY A 33 2.38 4.22 13.69
C GLY A 33 2.91 3.46 12.47
N ILE A 34 2.01 3.04 11.59
CA ILE A 34 2.37 2.41 10.31
C ILE A 34 3.19 3.37 9.43
N GLY A 35 2.81 4.66 9.38
CA GLY A 35 3.52 5.67 8.60
C GLY A 35 4.93 6.02 9.12
N LEU A 36 5.16 5.89 10.44
CA LEU A 36 6.47 6.11 11.05
C LEU A 36 7.48 4.99 10.74
N SER A 37 6.99 3.77 10.55
CA SER A 37 7.82 2.58 10.29
C SER A 37 7.55 2.02 8.90
N PRO A 38 7.87 2.76 7.81
CA PRO A 38 7.54 2.35 6.44
C PRO A 38 8.19 1.02 6.03
N ASN A 39 9.36 0.71 6.60
CA ASN A 39 10.08 -0.54 6.32
C ASN A 39 9.64 -1.72 7.20
N GLU A 40 8.68 -1.53 8.12
CA GLU A 40 8.14 -2.62 8.95
C GLU A 40 6.98 -3.28 8.21
N PRO A 41 7.15 -4.52 7.73
CA PRO A 41 6.13 -5.20 6.92
C PRO A 41 4.90 -5.63 7.74
N ASN A 42 5.05 -5.80 9.06
CA ASN A 42 3.95 -6.19 9.93
C ASN A 42 3.31 -4.94 10.60
N PRO A 43 2.07 -4.56 10.25
CA PRO A 43 1.39 -3.41 10.83
C PRO A 43 1.27 -3.46 12.36
N GLU A 44 1.16 -4.65 12.93
CA GLU A 44 1.07 -4.82 14.39
C GLU A 44 2.38 -4.47 15.08
N ASN A 45 3.52 -4.85 14.50
CA ASN A 45 4.84 -4.45 15.01
C ASN A 45 5.03 -2.92 14.92
N ALA A 46 4.63 -2.32 13.80
CA ALA A 46 4.73 -0.87 13.59
C ALA A 46 3.89 -0.10 14.64
N VAL A 47 2.67 -0.56 14.92
CA VAL A 47 1.81 0.03 15.95
C VAL A 47 2.36 -0.26 17.36
N LYS A 48 2.88 -1.46 17.61
CA LYS A 48 3.46 -1.85 18.90
C LYS A 48 4.61 -0.95 19.32
N GLU A 49 5.47 -0.57 18.36
CA GLU A 49 6.56 0.38 18.62
C GLU A 49 6.01 1.71 19.13
N LEU A 50 5.06 2.31 18.42
CA LEU A 50 4.43 3.58 18.84
C LEU A 50 3.74 3.47 20.21
N VAL A 51 2.98 2.40 20.43
CA VAL A 51 2.21 2.19 21.66
C VAL A 51 3.10 1.89 22.87
N SER A 52 4.33 1.41 22.64
CA SER A 52 5.33 1.27 23.72
C SER A 52 5.75 2.62 24.31
N PHE A 53 5.72 3.69 23.51
CA PHE A 53 5.98 5.06 23.96
C PHE A 53 4.71 5.80 24.39
N LEU A 54 3.57 5.48 23.78
CA LEU A 54 2.27 6.09 24.06
C LEU A 54 1.24 5.01 24.43
N PRO A 55 1.21 4.53 25.70
CA PRO A 55 0.26 3.52 26.13
C PRO A 55 -1.18 4.00 25.96
N VAL A 56 -2.02 3.13 25.39
CA VAL A 56 -3.43 3.44 25.16
C VAL A 56 -4.29 2.66 26.16
N LEU A 57 -5.16 3.38 26.86
CA LEU A 57 -6.11 2.80 27.80
C LEU A 57 -7.52 2.92 27.21
N ALA A 58 -8.25 1.80 27.10
CA ALA A 58 -9.66 1.78 26.76
C ALA A 58 -10.51 1.74 28.02
N TYR A 59 -11.58 2.54 28.05
CA TYR A 59 -12.56 2.53 29.13
C TYR A 59 -13.86 1.90 28.62
N ASP A 60 -14.32 0.83 29.27
CA ASP A 60 -15.51 0.06 28.87
C ASP A 60 -16.79 0.45 29.64
N GLY A 61 -16.71 1.47 30.50
CA GLY A 61 -17.79 1.89 31.38
C GLY A 61 -17.64 1.42 32.83
N ALA A 62 -16.73 0.47 33.10
CA ALA A 62 -16.45 -0.02 34.45
C ALA A 62 -14.95 -0.05 34.77
N ASN A 63 -14.09 -0.41 33.81
CA ASN A 63 -12.65 -0.56 34.00
C ASN A 63 -11.86 0.18 32.91
N MET A 64 -10.65 0.62 33.27
CA MET A 64 -9.65 1.05 32.30
C MET A 64 -8.67 -0.09 32.06
N THR A 65 -8.59 -0.57 30.83
CA THR A 65 -7.67 -1.64 30.42
C THR A 65 -6.70 -1.10 29.39
N GLN A 66 -5.42 -1.48 29.51
CA GLN A 66 -4.46 -1.19 28.46
C GLN A 66 -4.78 -2.09 27.27
N ILE A 67 -4.89 -1.47 26.10
CA ILE A 67 -5.06 -2.20 24.84
C ILE A 67 -3.70 -2.33 24.14
N ASP A 68 -3.44 -3.49 23.58
CA ASP A 68 -2.23 -3.77 22.82
C ASP A 68 -2.39 -3.38 21.34
N ALA A 69 -1.33 -3.58 20.55
CA ALA A 69 -1.34 -3.24 19.14
C ALA A 69 -2.39 -4.03 18.35
N GLY A 70 -2.61 -5.30 18.70
CA GLY A 70 -3.63 -6.17 18.11
C GLY A 70 -5.04 -5.59 18.31
N GLY A 71 -5.40 -5.28 19.56
CA GLY A 71 -6.68 -4.70 19.93
C GLY A 71 -6.89 -3.28 19.36
N ILE A 72 -5.84 -2.47 19.28
CA ILE A 72 -5.90 -1.14 18.61
C ILE A 72 -6.27 -1.30 17.14
N LEU A 73 -5.63 -2.24 16.44
CA LEU A 73 -5.90 -2.50 15.02
C LEU A 73 -7.30 -3.06 14.81
N ASP A 74 -7.80 -3.92 15.69
CA ASP A 74 -9.17 -4.44 15.62
C ASP A 74 -10.21 -3.34 15.78
N ILE A 75 -10.08 -2.49 16.81
CA ILE A 75 -11.03 -1.41 17.05
C ILE A 75 -10.94 -0.34 15.95
N ALA A 76 -9.73 -0.03 15.46
CA ALA A 76 -9.53 0.88 14.34
C ALA A 76 -10.23 0.37 13.05
N MET A 77 -10.27 -0.96 12.86
CA MET A 77 -10.85 -1.58 11.69
C MET A 77 -12.34 -1.93 11.82
N ALA A 78 -12.89 -2.02 13.03
CA ALA A 78 -14.29 -2.40 13.31
C ALA A 78 -15.35 -1.52 12.60
N GLY A 79 -15.00 -0.32 12.13
CA GLY A 79 -15.87 0.57 11.35
C GLY A 79 -15.53 0.67 9.85
N THR A 80 -14.61 -0.15 9.36
CA THR A 80 -14.17 -0.09 7.95
C THR A 80 -15.18 -0.82 7.07
N SER A 81 -15.82 -0.08 6.15
CA SER A 81 -16.73 -0.69 5.19
C SER A 81 -15.97 -1.41 4.08
N ALA A 82 -16.62 -2.41 3.45
CA ALA A 82 -16.11 -3.06 2.24
C ALA A 82 -15.69 -2.05 1.15
N THR A 83 -16.41 -0.93 1.04
CA THR A 83 -16.08 0.16 0.10
C THR A 83 -14.74 0.84 0.42
N LEU A 84 -14.40 1.04 1.70
CA LEU A 84 -13.12 1.62 2.09
C LEU A 84 -11.95 0.65 1.85
N LEU A 85 -12.18 -0.66 2.03
CA LEU A 85 -11.19 -1.68 1.69
C LEU A 85 -10.97 -1.77 0.19
N ALA A 86 -12.04 -1.74 -0.62
CA ALA A 86 -11.93 -1.68 -2.07
C ALA A 86 -11.09 -0.46 -2.51
N ARG A 87 -11.31 0.71 -1.89
CA ARG A 87 -10.51 1.92 -2.14
C ARG A 87 -9.03 1.77 -1.80
N LYS A 88 -8.66 0.95 -0.79
CA LYS A 88 -7.24 0.67 -0.50
C LYS A 88 -6.57 -0.04 -1.68
N TRP A 89 -7.27 -0.97 -2.33
CA TRP A 89 -6.80 -1.69 -3.52
C TRP A 89 -6.81 -0.86 -4.81
N GLU A 90 -7.55 0.26 -4.81
CA GLU A 90 -7.54 1.26 -5.88
C GLU A 90 -6.44 2.34 -5.70
N SER A 91 -5.65 2.25 -4.63
CA SER A 91 -4.65 3.26 -4.31
C SER A 91 -3.51 3.30 -5.32
N ALA A 92 -3.18 4.52 -5.77
CA ALA A 92 -2.00 4.80 -6.58
C ALA A 92 -0.67 4.41 -5.90
N LEU A 93 -0.64 4.31 -4.56
CA LEU A 93 0.54 3.95 -3.79
C LEU A 93 0.91 2.46 -3.89
N LEU A 94 -0.03 1.62 -4.35
CA LEU A 94 0.23 0.19 -4.54
C LEU A 94 1.16 -0.09 -5.72
N VAL A 95 1.34 0.88 -6.62
CA VAL A 95 2.08 0.69 -7.87
C VAL A 95 3.08 1.82 -8.08
N ASN A 96 4.29 1.46 -8.47
CA ASN A 96 5.33 2.43 -8.81
C ASN A 96 5.43 2.58 -10.33
N VAL A 97 5.28 3.82 -10.79
CA VAL A 97 5.35 4.21 -12.21
C VAL A 97 6.33 5.36 -12.42
N ASP A 98 7.33 5.47 -11.54
CA ASP A 98 8.46 6.37 -11.72
C ASP A 98 9.31 5.94 -12.94
N ASN A 99 10.12 6.85 -13.46
CA ASN A 99 10.88 6.58 -14.68
C ASN A 99 11.89 5.46 -14.53
N ASP A 100 12.49 5.29 -13.35
CA ASP A 100 13.51 4.26 -13.14
C ASP A 100 12.84 2.88 -13.12
N THR A 101 11.68 2.75 -12.47
CA THR A 101 10.85 1.54 -12.53
C THR A 101 10.40 1.24 -13.95
N LEU A 102 9.86 2.24 -14.67
CA LEU A 102 9.43 2.08 -16.06
C LEU A 102 10.58 1.67 -16.99
N ARG A 103 11.79 2.23 -16.79
CA ARG A 103 12.99 1.87 -17.54
C ARG A 103 13.41 0.42 -17.26
N ARG A 104 13.40 -0.02 -15.99
CA ARG A 104 13.67 -1.42 -15.62
C ARG A 104 12.72 -2.40 -16.31
N ILE A 105 11.46 -2.02 -16.49
CA ILE A 105 10.49 -2.84 -17.24
C ILE A 105 10.90 -2.87 -18.73
N LEU A 106 11.14 -1.70 -19.34
CA LEU A 106 11.49 -1.59 -20.75
C LEU A 106 12.75 -2.37 -21.14
N ASP A 107 13.77 -2.35 -20.27
CA ASP A 107 15.06 -3.01 -20.49
C ASP A 107 14.99 -4.53 -20.27
N ASN A 108 13.85 -5.07 -19.82
CA ASN A 108 13.65 -6.49 -19.57
C ASN A 108 12.50 -7.04 -20.44
N ALA A 109 12.84 -7.84 -21.46
CA ALA A 109 11.87 -8.41 -22.38
C ALA A 109 10.79 -9.29 -21.70
N GLU A 110 11.16 -10.02 -20.63
CA GLU A 110 10.19 -10.82 -19.87
C GLU A 110 9.22 -9.92 -19.09
N ALA A 111 9.71 -8.81 -18.53
CA ALA A 111 8.89 -7.84 -17.82
C ALA A 111 7.94 -7.09 -18.76
N MET A 112 8.41 -6.71 -19.95
CA MET A 112 7.56 -6.15 -21.01
C MET A 112 6.45 -7.13 -21.40
N ALA A 113 6.79 -8.39 -21.65
CA ALA A 113 5.79 -9.42 -21.96
C ALA A 113 4.80 -9.64 -20.80
N ALA A 114 5.25 -9.53 -19.55
CA ALA A 114 4.40 -9.63 -18.37
C ALA A 114 3.38 -8.48 -18.28
N VAL A 115 3.81 -7.22 -18.43
CA VAL A 115 2.89 -6.08 -18.38
C VAL A 115 1.90 -6.09 -19.56
N GLU A 116 2.30 -6.59 -20.72
CA GLU A 116 1.42 -6.73 -21.89
C GLU A 116 0.29 -7.76 -21.71
N ARG A 117 0.46 -8.72 -20.79
CA ARG A 117 -0.59 -9.67 -20.40
C ARG A 117 -1.63 -9.05 -19.48
N ILE A 118 -1.33 -7.91 -18.84
CA ILE A 118 -2.29 -7.22 -17.97
C ILE A 118 -3.50 -6.79 -18.79
N GLU A 119 -4.69 -7.01 -18.24
CA GLU A 119 -5.93 -6.70 -18.93
C GLU A 119 -6.00 -5.24 -19.36
N GLY A 120 -6.34 -5.04 -20.63
CA GLY A 120 -6.47 -3.72 -21.22
C GLY A 120 -5.14 -2.98 -21.39
N TRP A 121 -3.98 -3.60 -21.19
CA TRP A 121 -2.69 -2.99 -21.49
C TRP A 121 -2.56 -2.62 -22.96
N ARG A 122 -3.00 -3.51 -23.86
CA ARG A 122 -3.00 -3.30 -25.31
C ARG A 122 -3.74 -2.03 -25.75
N SER A 123 -4.68 -1.52 -24.95
CA SER A 123 -5.39 -0.27 -25.26
C SER A 123 -4.53 0.98 -25.07
N LEU A 124 -3.35 0.87 -24.45
CA LEU A 124 -2.44 1.98 -24.22
C LEU A 124 -1.61 2.35 -25.46
N GLY A 125 -1.61 1.46 -26.47
CA GLY A 125 -0.78 1.57 -27.66
C GLY A 125 0.64 1.07 -27.44
N ASP A 126 1.30 0.77 -28.55
CA ASP A 126 2.68 0.31 -28.55
C ASP A 126 3.62 1.41 -28.02
N ASN A 127 4.73 1.00 -27.38
CA ASN A 127 5.79 1.90 -26.91
C ASN A 127 5.31 2.96 -25.90
N ILE A 128 4.23 2.70 -25.15
CA ILE A 128 3.71 3.62 -24.14
C ILE A 128 4.78 3.99 -23.09
N ILE A 129 5.53 2.98 -22.61
CA ILE A 129 6.59 3.15 -21.61
C ILE A 129 7.75 3.98 -22.18
N GLU A 130 8.23 3.62 -23.37
CA GLU A 130 9.28 4.36 -24.07
C GLU A 130 8.89 5.83 -24.29
N THR A 131 7.64 6.06 -24.70
CA THR A 131 7.14 7.44 -24.88
C THR A 131 7.14 8.23 -23.58
N ILE A 132 6.76 7.62 -22.45
CA ILE A 132 6.79 8.29 -21.14
C ILE A 132 8.23 8.68 -20.79
N ILE A 133 9.19 7.78 -20.99
CA ILE A 133 10.60 8.00 -20.69
C ILE A 133 11.15 9.13 -21.55
N ASN A 134 11.00 9.04 -22.88
CA ASN A 134 11.52 10.03 -23.83
C ASN A 134 10.95 11.44 -23.55
N LYS A 135 9.65 11.55 -23.29
CA LYS A 135 9.02 12.84 -22.94
C LYS A 135 9.52 13.36 -21.60
N SER A 136 9.69 12.50 -20.61
CA SER A 136 10.22 12.91 -19.31
C SER A 136 11.67 13.38 -19.39
N GLU A 137 12.49 12.79 -20.26
CA GLU A 137 13.87 13.24 -20.50
C GLU A 137 13.90 14.60 -21.19
N LYS A 138 13.07 14.81 -22.22
CA LYS A 138 12.91 16.10 -22.88
C LYS A 138 12.47 17.21 -21.91
N VAL A 139 11.53 16.92 -21.01
CA VAL A 139 11.15 17.84 -19.92
C VAL A 139 12.34 18.13 -19.01
N LYS A 140 13.14 17.13 -18.66
CA LYS A 140 14.33 17.29 -17.80
C LYS A 140 15.39 18.18 -18.48
N GLU A 141 15.63 17.99 -19.78
CA GLU A 141 16.53 18.82 -20.58
C GLU A 141 16.07 20.28 -20.66
N LEU A 142 14.80 20.51 -20.99
CA LEU A 142 14.21 21.85 -21.04
C LEU A 142 14.28 22.55 -19.67
N LYS A 143 14.02 21.82 -18.57
CA LYS A 143 14.17 22.35 -17.21
C LYS A 143 15.60 22.68 -16.84
N ASN A 144 16.57 21.88 -17.29
CA ASN A 144 17.99 22.18 -17.07
C ASN A 144 18.41 23.42 -17.85
N LYS A 145 17.99 23.53 -19.12
CA LYS A 145 18.24 24.73 -19.94
C LYS A 145 17.66 26.00 -19.30
N ALA A 146 16.48 25.89 -18.69
CA ALA A 146 15.82 26.99 -17.96
C ALA A 146 16.60 27.51 -16.74
N LYS A 147 17.54 26.71 -16.19
CA LYS A 147 18.40 27.14 -15.07
C LYS A 147 19.51 28.08 -15.56
N ASP A 148 20.03 27.82 -16.76
CA ASP A 148 21.16 28.57 -17.31
C ASP A 148 20.71 29.77 -18.15
N LYS A 149 19.55 29.69 -18.82
CA LYS A 149 18.99 30.73 -19.68
C LYS A 149 17.47 30.72 -19.67
N ASP A 150 16.88 31.90 -19.85
CA ASP A 150 15.43 32.03 -20.02
C ASP A 150 14.92 31.27 -21.25
N LEU A 151 13.90 30.43 -21.04
CA LEU A 151 13.25 29.70 -22.13
C LEU A 151 12.43 30.64 -23.01
N SER A 152 12.47 30.42 -24.32
CA SER A 152 11.60 31.10 -25.28
C SER A 152 10.12 30.75 -25.04
N ALA A 153 9.20 31.58 -25.53
CA ALA A 153 7.76 31.32 -25.42
C ALA A 153 7.36 29.97 -26.05
N LYS A 154 8.04 29.56 -27.13
CA LYS A 154 7.83 28.27 -27.78
C LYS A 154 8.28 27.11 -26.89
N GLU A 155 9.47 27.21 -26.30
CA GLU A 155 10.01 26.19 -25.39
C GLU A 155 9.20 26.09 -24.09
N LYS A 156 8.68 27.20 -23.57
CA LYS A 156 7.77 27.20 -22.41
C LYS A 156 6.47 26.46 -22.71
N LYS A 157 5.90 26.68 -23.89
CA LYS A 157 4.70 25.95 -24.34
C LYS A 157 5.01 24.47 -24.52
N GLU A 158 6.10 24.14 -25.19
CA GLU A 158 6.55 22.76 -25.38
C GLU A 158 6.80 22.04 -24.05
N LEU A 159 7.46 22.70 -23.09
CA LEU A 159 7.65 22.16 -21.74
C LEU A 159 6.31 21.81 -21.07
N SER A 160 5.32 22.71 -21.16
CA SER A 160 3.98 22.47 -20.60
C SER A 160 3.24 21.33 -21.29
N ASP A 161 3.30 21.27 -22.62
CA ASP A 161 2.63 20.24 -23.42
C ASP A 161 3.25 18.86 -23.14
N GLU A 162 4.59 18.75 -23.15
CA GLU A 162 5.32 17.52 -22.84
C GLU A 162 5.05 17.06 -21.39
N GLU A 163 5.02 18.00 -20.43
CA GLU A 163 4.69 17.68 -19.04
C GLU A 163 3.30 17.08 -18.88
N LYS A 164 2.31 17.69 -19.55
CA LYS A 164 0.93 17.24 -19.51
C LYS A 164 0.80 15.85 -20.13
N GLU A 165 1.45 15.62 -21.27
CA GLU A 165 1.38 14.35 -21.99
C GLU A 165 2.03 13.21 -21.21
N TYR A 166 3.26 13.36 -20.70
CA TYR A 166 3.89 12.25 -19.97
C TYR A 166 3.16 11.94 -18.67
N LYS A 167 2.66 12.95 -17.95
CA LYS A 167 1.83 12.76 -16.74
C LYS A 167 0.54 12.00 -17.07
N SER A 168 -0.13 12.38 -18.16
CA SER A 168 -1.35 11.71 -18.62
C SER A 168 -1.09 10.25 -18.97
N LYS A 169 -0.03 9.97 -19.75
CA LYS A 169 0.34 8.60 -20.14
C LYS A 169 0.75 7.75 -18.93
N ARG A 170 1.52 8.31 -18.00
CA ARG A 170 1.89 7.64 -16.75
C ARG A 170 0.66 7.28 -15.93
N LYS A 171 -0.33 8.17 -15.85
CA LYS A 171 -1.60 7.90 -15.17
C LYS A 171 -2.34 6.71 -15.80
N LEU A 172 -2.39 6.63 -17.13
CA LEU A 172 -3.02 5.50 -17.82
C LEU A 172 -2.31 4.17 -17.50
N VAL A 173 -0.98 4.15 -17.49
CA VAL A 173 -0.20 2.96 -17.07
C VAL A 173 -0.53 2.59 -15.62
N GLN A 174 -0.51 3.57 -14.72
CA GLN A 174 -0.86 3.39 -13.32
C GLN A 174 -2.27 2.81 -13.14
N GLU A 175 -3.26 3.31 -13.86
CA GLU A 175 -4.64 2.79 -13.83
C GLU A 175 -4.72 1.31 -14.26
N LYS A 176 -3.91 0.87 -15.24
CA LYS A 176 -3.87 -0.55 -15.63
C LYS A 176 -3.24 -1.43 -14.56
N LEU A 177 -2.16 -0.97 -13.93
CA LEU A 177 -1.51 -1.70 -12.83
C LEU A 177 -2.41 -1.76 -11.58
N ILE A 178 -3.14 -0.69 -11.27
CA ILE A 178 -4.14 -0.68 -10.19
C ILE A 178 -5.28 -1.66 -10.51
N LYS A 179 -5.80 -1.66 -11.75
CA LYS A 179 -6.84 -2.63 -12.16
C LYS A 179 -6.39 -4.09 -12.03
N PHE A 180 -5.09 -4.36 -12.17
CA PHE A 180 -4.55 -5.67 -11.83
C PHE A 180 -4.61 -5.91 -10.32
N ALA A 181 -4.13 -4.95 -9.51
CA ALA A 181 -4.12 -5.07 -8.05
C ALA A 181 -5.53 -5.28 -7.46
N THR A 182 -6.57 -4.70 -8.04
CA THR A 182 -7.96 -4.90 -7.59
C THR A 182 -8.50 -6.32 -7.81
N ARG A 183 -7.81 -7.16 -8.59
CA ARG A 183 -8.15 -8.60 -8.71
C ARG A 183 -7.60 -9.45 -7.56
N ILE A 184 -6.60 -8.94 -6.82
CA ILE A 184 -5.97 -9.67 -5.73
C ILE A 184 -6.96 -9.98 -4.59
N PRO A 185 -7.84 -9.06 -4.15
CA PRO A 185 -8.91 -9.38 -3.20
C PRO A 185 -9.83 -10.50 -3.65
N ALA A 186 -10.18 -10.57 -4.94
CA ALA A 186 -11.03 -11.63 -5.47
C ALA A 186 -10.32 -13.00 -5.37
N PHE A 187 -9.03 -13.04 -5.71
CA PHE A 187 -8.19 -14.23 -5.50
C PHE A 187 -8.12 -14.61 -4.01
N MET A 188 -7.88 -13.62 -3.15
CA MET A 188 -7.82 -13.81 -1.69
C MET A 188 -9.11 -14.33 -1.08
N TYR A 189 -10.27 -14.07 -1.68
CA TYR A 189 -11.56 -14.58 -1.23
C TYR A 189 -11.80 -16.03 -1.70
N LEU A 190 -11.28 -16.40 -2.86
CA LEU A 190 -11.48 -17.71 -3.48
C LEU A 190 -10.54 -18.81 -2.98
N THR A 191 -9.33 -18.45 -2.57
CA THR A 191 -8.38 -19.40 -1.97
C THR A 191 -8.91 -19.94 -0.64
N ASP A 192 -8.46 -21.09 -0.15
CA ASP A 192 -8.74 -21.56 1.23
C ASP A 192 -7.54 -21.43 2.18
N PHE A 193 -6.36 -21.06 1.69
CA PHE A 193 -5.11 -21.01 2.46
C PHE A 193 -4.89 -19.63 3.08
N ARG A 194 -5.35 -19.43 4.32
CA ARG A 194 -5.39 -18.11 5.00
C ARG A 194 -4.21 -17.87 5.93
N GLU A 195 -3.65 -18.95 6.45
CA GLU A 195 -2.49 -19.02 7.34
C GLU A 195 -1.18 -18.71 6.60
N ASN A 196 -1.15 -18.91 5.28
CA ASN A 196 0.02 -18.70 4.45
C ASN A 196 0.09 -17.26 3.95
N THR A 197 1.33 -16.78 3.76
CA THR A 197 1.56 -15.50 3.07
C THR A 197 0.92 -15.55 1.68
N LEU A 198 0.36 -14.44 1.21
CA LEU A 198 -0.21 -14.37 -0.12
C LEU A 198 0.83 -14.75 -1.18
N GLN A 199 2.10 -14.42 -0.95
CA GLN A 199 3.21 -14.87 -1.76
C GLN A 199 3.30 -16.41 -1.82
N ASP A 200 3.23 -17.10 -0.69
CA ASP A 200 3.23 -18.57 -0.65
C ASP A 200 1.98 -19.18 -1.30
N VAL A 201 0.81 -18.58 -1.09
CA VAL A 201 -0.43 -19.02 -1.72
C VAL A 201 -0.33 -18.89 -3.24
N ILE A 202 0.12 -17.73 -3.73
CA ILE A 202 0.31 -17.46 -5.16
C ILE A 202 1.36 -18.41 -5.75
N THR A 203 2.45 -18.68 -5.03
CA THR A 203 3.60 -19.40 -5.62
C THR A 203 3.53 -20.91 -5.53
N LYS A 204 2.96 -21.45 -4.46
CA LYS A 204 3.12 -22.87 -4.10
C LYS A 204 1.79 -23.60 -4.02
N LEU A 205 0.73 -22.91 -3.58
CA LEU A 205 -0.53 -23.57 -3.25
C LEU A 205 -1.52 -23.48 -4.40
N GLU A 206 -1.74 -22.28 -4.96
CA GLU A 206 -2.80 -22.05 -5.96
C GLU A 206 -2.34 -21.19 -7.15
N PRO A 207 -1.28 -21.61 -7.87
CA PRO A 207 -0.76 -20.87 -9.03
C PRO A 207 -1.78 -20.77 -10.18
N ASP A 208 -2.59 -21.82 -10.39
CA ASP A 208 -3.57 -21.88 -11.48
C ASP A 208 -4.79 -20.99 -11.21
N LEU A 209 -5.25 -20.94 -9.95
CA LEU A 209 -6.29 -20.01 -9.54
C LEU A 209 -5.80 -18.57 -9.67
N PHE A 210 -4.56 -18.30 -9.28
CA PHE A 210 -3.97 -16.97 -9.44
C PHE A 210 -3.91 -16.56 -10.90
N LEU A 211 -3.53 -17.46 -11.82
CA LEU A 211 -3.56 -17.18 -13.26
C LEU A 211 -4.98 -16.93 -13.77
N ALA A 212 -5.96 -17.74 -13.33
CA ALA A 212 -7.35 -17.62 -13.77
C ALA A 212 -8.01 -16.30 -13.37
N VAL A 213 -7.79 -15.85 -12.12
CA VAL A 213 -8.29 -14.56 -11.61
C VAL A 213 -7.45 -13.41 -12.17
N THR A 214 -6.15 -13.64 -12.18
CA THR A 214 -5.01 -12.84 -12.64
C THR A 214 -5.03 -12.27 -14.05
N GLY A 215 -4.95 -13.23 -14.97
CA GLY A 215 -4.32 -13.10 -16.29
C GLY A 215 -2.78 -13.23 -16.28
N LEU A 216 -2.13 -13.32 -15.10
CA LEU A 216 -0.67 -13.34 -14.97
C LEU A 216 -0.16 -14.64 -14.36
N MET A 217 0.94 -15.16 -14.92
CA MET A 217 1.64 -16.29 -14.31
C MET A 217 2.37 -15.85 -13.05
N VAL A 218 2.54 -16.76 -12.11
CA VAL A 218 3.30 -16.55 -10.87
C VAL A 218 4.68 -15.94 -11.13
N LYS A 219 5.43 -16.51 -12.10
CA LYS A 219 6.78 -16.04 -12.46
C LYS A 219 6.78 -14.58 -12.94
N ASP A 220 5.75 -14.18 -13.68
CA ASP A 220 5.62 -12.85 -14.24
C ASP A 220 5.30 -11.85 -13.12
N PHE A 221 4.35 -12.19 -12.25
CA PHE A 221 4.01 -11.37 -11.09
C PHE A 221 5.24 -11.19 -10.17
N HIS A 222 5.97 -12.27 -9.90
CA HIS A 222 7.22 -12.21 -9.13
C HIS A 222 8.28 -11.32 -9.76
N LEU A 223 8.41 -11.35 -11.08
CA LEU A 223 9.32 -10.47 -11.80
C LEU A 223 8.91 -9.01 -11.60
N LEU A 224 7.63 -8.67 -11.77
CA LEU A 224 7.13 -7.32 -11.58
C LEU A 224 7.33 -6.80 -10.15
N VAL A 225 7.10 -7.65 -9.14
CA VAL A 225 7.37 -7.33 -7.73
C VAL A 225 8.86 -7.05 -7.51
N ARG A 226 9.74 -7.89 -8.05
CA ARG A 226 11.20 -7.73 -7.94
C ARG A 226 11.71 -6.44 -8.61
N LEU A 227 11.09 -6.04 -9.71
CA LEU A 227 11.36 -4.77 -10.39
C LEU A 227 10.74 -3.55 -9.68
N LYS A 228 10.11 -3.77 -8.51
CA LYS A 228 9.43 -2.79 -7.67
C LYS A 228 8.22 -2.15 -8.35
N VAL A 229 7.58 -2.82 -9.31
CA VAL A 229 6.36 -2.32 -9.97
C VAL A 229 5.20 -2.26 -8.98
N PHE A 230 5.11 -3.26 -8.10
CA PHE A 230 4.16 -3.30 -6.99
C PHE A 230 4.85 -2.99 -5.67
N ASN A 231 4.22 -2.16 -4.85
CA ASN A 231 4.73 -1.79 -3.53
C ASN A 231 4.28 -2.85 -2.50
N THR A 232 5.19 -3.74 -2.11
CA THR A 232 4.91 -4.87 -1.22
C THR A 232 4.50 -4.44 0.19
N GLU A 233 5.03 -3.33 0.70
CA GLU A 233 4.64 -2.76 2.01
C GLU A 233 3.18 -2.31 2.00
N GLN A 234 2.77 -1.60 0.95
CA GLN A 234 1.38 -1.18 0.76
C GLN A 234 0.46 -2.37 0.52
N MET A 235 0.95 -3.41 -0.17
CA MET A 235 0.22 -4.66 -0.34
C MET A 235 0.05 -5.41 0.98
N ASN A 236 1.07 -5.51 1.83
CA ASN A 236 0.96 -6.11 3.17
C ASN A 236 -0.15 -5.44 3.99
N GLN A 237 -0.17 -4.10 4.00
CA GLN A 237 -1.20 -3.34 4.71
C GLN A 237 -2.61 -3.58 4.13
N ALA A 238 -2.74 -3.66 2.80
CA ALA A 238 -4.01 -3.93 2.13
C ALA A 238 -4.51 -5.36 2.38
N VAL A 239 -3.61 -6.35 2.36
CA VAL A 239 -3.90 -7.75 2.67
C VAL A 239 -4.32 -7.91 4.13
N PHE A 240 -3.59 -7.29 5.06
CA PHE A 240 -3.91 -7.31 6.49
C PHE A 240 -5.31 -6.76 6.76
N ALA A 241 -5.62 -5.58 6.22
CA ALA A 241 -6.92 -4.94 6.39
C ALA A 241 -8.07 -5.79 5.80
N PHE A 242 -7.82 -6.44 4.66
CA PHE A 242 -8.79 -7.35 4.04
C PHE A 242 -9.05 -8.57 4.92
N ARG A 243 -8.01 -9.27 5.37
CA ARG A 243 -8.11 -10.48 6.20
C ARG A 243 -8.83 -10.23 7.52
N ARG A 244 -8.53 -9.13 8.21
CA ARG A 244 -9.20 -8.75 9.47
C ARG A 244 -10.68 -8.43 9.25
N TYR A 245 -11.04 -7.76 8.16
CA TYR A 245 -12.45 -7.50 7.83
C TYR A 245 -13.22 -8.79 7.49
N GLU A 246 -12.61 -9.68 6.71
CA GLU A 246 -13.17 -10.98 6.35
C GLU A 246 -13.45 -11.82 7.62
N ASP A 247 -12.48 -11.91 8.54
CA ASP A 247 -12.64 -12.66 9.79
C ASP A 247 -13.75 -12.09 10.68
N ALA A 248 -13.80 -10.76 10.84
CA ALA A 248 -14.87 -10.11 11.61
C ALA A 248 -16.26 -10.35 10.99
N SER A 249 -16.35 -10.34 9.66
CA SER A 249 -17.60 -10.58 8.93
C SER A 249 -18.08 -12.04 9.07
N LEU A 250 -17.17 -13.02 9.01
CA LEU A 250 -17.49 -14.44 9.16
C LEU A 250 -17.89 -14.79 10.61
N ARG A 251 -17.20 -14.23 11.61
CA ARG A 251 -17.60 -14.40 13.02
C ARG A 251 -19.01 -13.87 13.29
N TYR A 252 -19.38 -12.74 12.68
CA TYR A 252 -20.73 -12.17 12.82
C TYR A 252 -21.83 -13.08 12.25
N THR A 253 -21.55 -13.86 11.21
CA THR A 253 -22.51 -14.82 10.63
C THR A 253 -22.55 -16.16 11.37
N GLY A 254 -21.76 -16.32 12.44
CA GLY A 254 -21.66 -17.57 13.21
C GLY A 254 -20.90 -18.67 12.47
N ILE A 255 -20.21 -18.32 11.37
CA ILE A 255 -19.36 -19.23 10.62
C ILE A 255 -17.94 -19.02 11.13
N GLU A 256 -17.39 -20.02 11.81
CA GLU A 256 -15.97 -20.01 12.08
C GLU A 256 -15.24 -20.06 10.75
N SER A 257 -14.40 -19.05 10.47
CA SER A 257 -13.67 -18.94 9.20
C SER A 257 -12.87 -20.21 8.94
N HIS A 258 -12.02 -20.59 9.91
CA HIS A 258 -11.40 -21.92 9.97
C HIS A 258 -11.10 -22.30 11.45
N THR A 259 -11.34 -23.57 11.79
CA THR A 259 -11.06 -24.13 13.13
C THR A 259 -9.54 -24.18 13.38
N GLY A 260 -9.07 -23.57 14.47
CA GLY A 260 -7.68 -23.71 14.94
C GLY A 260 -6.61 -22.83 14.30
N LEU A 261 -6.98 -21.79 13.55
CA LEU A 261 -6.04 -20.77 13.04
C LEU A 261 -5.37 -20.02 14.20
N ALA A 262 -4.04 -20.09 14.30
CA ALA A 262 -3.22 -19.38 15.31
C ALA A 262 -2.48 -18.16 14.73
N HIS A 263 -2.44 -18.00 13.40
CA HIS A 263 -1.72 -16.93 12.70
C HIS A 263 -2.40 -16.58 11.36
N TYR A 264 -2.26 -15.34 10.88
CA TYR A 264 -2.67 -14.88 9.56
C TYR A 264 -1.45 -14.59 8.67
N GLY A 265 -1.47 -15.05 7.42
CA GLY A 265 -0.52 -14.61 6.42
C GLY A 265 -0.89 -13.26 5.80
N LEU A 266 0.07 -12.34 5.73
CA LEU A 266 -0.01 -11.08 4.97
C LEU A 266 0.50 -11.29 3.54
N TYR A 267 1.00 -10.26 2.86
CA TYR A 267 1.55 -10.44 1.52
C TYR A 267 2.81 -11.31 1.53
N ASP A 268 3.81 -10.99 2.35
CA ASP A 268 5.08 -11.73 2.47
C ASP A 268 5.49 -12.03 3.92
N THR A 269 4.65 -11.70 4.90
CA THR A 269 4.89 -11.91 6.34
C THR A 269 3.72 -12.61 7.02
N VAL A 270 3.89 -13.01 8.27
CA VAL A 270 2.86 -13.68 9.08
C VAL A 270 2.65 -12.89 10.37
N VAL A 271 1.40 -12.77 10.82
CA VAL A 271 1.00 -12.14 12.07
C VAL A 271 0.30 -13.16 12.95
N ALA A 272 0.58 -13.17 14.25
CA ALA A 272 -0.15 -14.03 15.18
C ALA A 272 -1.64 -13.63 15.23
N ARG A 273 -2.51 -14.63 15.38
CA ARG A 273 -3.89 -14.48 15.79
C ARG A 273 -3.91 -14.98 17.22
N GLU A 274 -3.76 -14.05 18.18
CA GLU A 274 -3.65 -14.28 19.64
C GLU A 274 -3.47 -15.73 20.11
#